data_AF-A0A2Y9AWF3-F1
#
_entry.id   AF-A0A2Y9AWF3-F1
#
_cell.length_a   1.000
_cell.length_b   1.000
_cell.length_c   1.000
_cell.angle_alpha   90.00
_cell.angle_beta   90.00
_cell.angle_gamma   90.00
#
_symmetry.space_group_name_H-M   'P 1'
#
loop_
_entity.id
_entity.type
_entity.pdbx_description
1 polymer ?
#
loop_
_entity_poly.entity_id
_entity_poly.type
_entity_poly.pdbx_seq_one_letter_code
_entity_poly.pdbx_strand_id
1 'polypeptide(L)'
;MARVPTPEEALERARRAQEQRLKAIQSLADARQRIVDVREETERERAELETRIAGRISDAERGDVRAYNAALTAGWSATELRKIGFPEPEKKKRAARARRRTTTATETNGTTSQPATENSTHITGGTDHEPVTS
;
A
#
# COMPACT_ATOMS: atom_id res chain seq x y z
N MET A 1 13.48 -64.85 6.77
CA MET A 1 12.84 -64.59 5.46
C MET A 1 11.72 -63.59 5.67
N ALA A 2 11.64 -62.52 4.88
CA ALA A 2 10.54 -61.57 4.99
C ALA A 2 9.24 -62.27 4.54
N ARG A 3 8.21 -62.23 5.40
CA ARG A 3 6.89 -62.79 5.07
C ARG A 3 6.23 -61.89 4.02
N VAL A 4 5.86 -62.47 2.89
CA VAL A 4 5.08 -61.76 1.87
C VAL A 4 3.69 -61.46 2.45
N PRO A 5 3.24 -60.19 2.43
CA PRO A 5 1.90 -59.80 2.82
C PRO A 5 0.82 -60.61 2.12
N THR A 6 -0.30 -60.89 2.80
CA THR A 6 -1.52 -61.28 2.08
C THR A 6 -2.02 -60.08 1.26
N PRO A 7 -2.83 -60.31 0.21
CA PRO A 7 -3.42 -59.22 -0.59
C PRO A 7 -4.18 -58.19 0.27
N GLU A 8 -4.96 -58.64 1.26
CA GLU A 8 -5.69 -57.75 2.17
C GLU A 8 -4.74 -56.89 3.02
N GLU A 9 -3.69 -57.47 3.58
CA GLU A 9 -2.70 -56.70 4.34
C GLU A 9 -1.94 -55.71 3.45
N ALA A 10 -1.66 -56.06 2.20
CA ALA A 10 -1.04 -55.16 1.24
C ALA A 10 -1.95 -53.96 0.92
N LEU A 11 -3.25 -54.20 0.72
CA LEU A 11 -4.25 -53.15 0.49
C LEU A 11 -4.40 -52.24 1.70
N GLU A 12 -4.48 -52.79 2.91
CA GLU A 12 -4.58 -51.99 4.14
C GLU A 12 -3.32 -51.15 4.39
N ARG A 13 -2.13 -51.71 4.13
CA ARG A 13 -0.87 -50.94 4.19
C ARG A 13 -0.87 -49.81 3.15
N ALA A 14 -1.31 -50.07 1.92
CA ALA A 14 -1.40 -49.06 0.87
C ALA A 14 -2.40 -47.95 1.22
N ARG A 15 -3.58 -48.30 1.73
CA ARG A 15 -4.60 -47.34 2.19
C ARG A 15 -4.07 -46.43 3.29
N ARG A 16 -3.48 -47.00 4.34
CA ARG A 16 -2.88 -46.21 5.44
C ARG A 16 -1.79 -45.28 4.94
N ALA A 17 -0.91 -45.75 4.06
CA ALA A 17 0.13 -44.92 3.47
C ALA A 17 -0.48 -43.76 2.65
N GLN A 18 -1.56 -44.02 1.91
CA GLN A 18 -2.24 -42.98 1.14
C GLN A 18 -2.95 -41.97 2.04
N GLU A 19 -3.66 -42.42 3.07
CA GLU A 19 -4.30 -41.55 4.05
C GLU A 19 -3.30 -40.66 4.77
N GLN A 20 -2.13 -41.20 5.14
CA GLN A 20 -1.04 -40.41 5.75
C GLN A 20 -0.56 -39.30 4.81
N ARG A 21 -0.39 -39.60 3.52
CA ARG A 21 -0.01 -38.58 2.51
C ARG A 21 -1.10 -37.52 2.36
N LEU A 22 -2.37 -37.92 2.31
CA LEU A 22 -3.49 -36.98 2.22
C LEU A 22 -3.56 -36.06 3.45
N LYS A 23 -3.41 -36.61 4.67
CA LYS A 23 -3.34 -35.84 5.92
C LYS A 23 -2.17 -34.86 5.93
N ALA A 24 -1.01 -35.26 5.39
CA ALA A 24 0.14 -34.37 5.30
C ALA A 24 -0.13 -33.18 4.36
N ILE A 25 -0.77 -33.42 3.21
CA ILE A 25 -1.15 -32.36 2.27
C ILE A 25 -2.21 -31.44 2.88
N GLN A 26 -3.20 -32.00 3.60
CA GLN A 26 -4.21 -31.20 4.30
C GLN A 26 -3.56 -30.28 5.33
N SER A 27 -2.67 -30.80 6.17
CA SER A 27 -1.95 -30.01 7.17
C SER A 27 -1.11 -28.89 6.53
N LEU A 28 -0.46 -29.19 5.39
CA LEU A 28 0.28 -28.17 4.63
C LEU A 28 -0.63 -27.09 4.05
N ALA A 29 -1.79 -27.47 3.51
CA ALA A 29 -2.76 -26.52 2.98
C ALA A 29 -3.30 -25.61 4.10
N ASP A 30 -3.68 -26.18 5.24
CA ASP A 30 -4.15 -25.43 6.41
C ASP A 30 -3.07 -24.46 6.92
N ALA A 31 -1.81 -24.91 6.99
CA ALA A 31 -0.71 -24.04 7.41
C ALA A 31 -0.50 -22.88 6.45
N ARG A 32 -0.59 -23.11 5.14
CA ARG A 32 -0.48 -22.05 4.12
C ARG A 32 -1.65 -21.08 4.18
N GLN A 33 -2.87 -21.59 4.35
CA GLN A 33 -4.05 -20.74 4.47
C GLN A 33 -3.95 -19.84 5.71
N ARG A 34 -3.56 -20.40 6.86
CA ARG A 34 -3.32 -19.63 8.09
C ARG A 34 -2.31 -18.51 7.90
N ILE A 35 -1.25 -18.72 7.11
CA ILE A 35 -0.27 -17.67 6.81
C ILE A 35 -0.93 -16.52 6.02
N VAL A 36 -1.79 -16.83 5.05
CA VAL A 36 -2.52 -15.82 4.28
C VAL A 36 -3.47 -15.06 5.21
N ASP A 37 -4.27 -15.78 6.01
CA ASP A 37 -5.25 -15.18 6.92
C ASP A 37 -4.58 -14.21 7.91
N VAL A 38 -3.49 -14.65 8.55
CA VAL A 38 -2.73 -13.83 9.52
C VAL A 38 -2.14 -12.60 8.84
N ARG A 39 -1.64 -12.72 7.61
CA ARG A 39 -1.10 -11.56 6.87
C ARG A 39 -2.17 -10.53 6.57
N GLU A 40 -3.34 -10.97 6.11
CA GLU A 40 -4.45 -10.07 5.81
C GLU A 40 -5.01 -9.39 7.05
N GLU A 41 -5.12 -10.12 8.17
CA GLU A 41 -5.53 -9.56 9.46
C GLU A 41 -4.51 -8.54 9.96
N THR A 42 -3.22 -8.90 9.95
CA THR A 42 -2.14 -8.00 10.39
C THR A 42 -2.08 -6.72 9.54
N GLU A 43 -2.26 -6.82 8.22
CA GLU A 43 -2.26 -5.64 7.34
C GLU A 43 -3.45 -4.72 7.63
N ARG A 44 -4.63 -5.29 7.89
CA ARG A 44 -5.82 -4.52 8.30
C ARG A 44 -5.57 -3.80 9.62
N GLU A 45 -5.09 -4.50 10.64
CA GLU A 45 -4.76 -3.90 11.94
C GLU A 45 -3.70 -2.80 11.82
N ARG A 46 -2.67 -3.04 11.00
CA ARG A 46 -1.61 -2.06 10.72
C ARG A 46 -2.19 -0.78 10.09
N ALA A 47 -3.06 -0.91 9.07
CA ALA A 47 -3.69 0.23 8.41
C ALA A 47 -4.59 1.03 9.36
N GLU A 48 -5.33 0.36 10.25
CA GLU A 48 -6.14 1.01 11.28
C GLU A 48 -5.28 1.77 12.30
N LEU A 49 -4.17 1.17 12.75
CA LEU A 49 -3.24 1.80 13.66
C LEU A 49 -2.57 3.03 13.02
N GLU A 50 -2.14 2.93 11.78
CA GLU A 50 -1.56 4.06 11.03
C GLU A 50 -2.57 5.20 10.91
N THR A 51 -3.82 4.89 10.57
CA THR A 51 -4.91 5.88 10.49
C THR A 51 -5.14 6.56 11.84
N ARG A 52 -5.16 5.80 12.93
CA ARG A 52 -5.35 6.32 14.29
C ARG A 52 -4.18 7.21 14.71
N ILE A 53 -2.94 6.81 14.43
CA ILE A 53 -1.74 7.59 14.73
C ILE A 53 -1.75 8.89 13.93
N ALA A 54 -2.02 8.82 12.63
CA ALA A 54 -2.12 10.00 11.77
C ALA A 54 -3.21 10.97 12.26
N GLY A 55 -4.36 10.44 12.68
CA GLY A 55 -5.44 11.22 13.30
C GLY A 55 -4.97 11.97 14.55
N ARG A 56 -4.35 11.27 15.51
CA ARG A 56 -3.84 11.86 16.75
C ARG A 56 -2.80 12.94 16.51
N ILE A 57 -1.88 12.72 15.56
CA ILE A 57 -0.88 13.72 15.19
C ILE A 57 -1.57 14.94 14.57
N SER A 58 -2.49 14.74 13.62
CA SER A 58 -3.22 15.83 12.98
C SER A 58 -4.03 16.66 13.99
N ASP A 59 -4.65 16.02 14.98
CA ASP A 59 -5.38 16.66 16.06
C ASP A 59 -4.48 17.51 16.95
N ALA A 60 -3.32 16.97 17.34
CA ALA A 60 -2.34 17.69 18.13
C ALA A 60 -1.81 18.92 17.37
N GLU A 61 -1.46 18.77 16.09
CA GLU A 61 -1.03 19.90 15.27
C GLU A 61 -2.13 20.96 15.09
N ARG A 62 -3.41 20.53 14.96
CA ARG A 62 -4.53 21.47 14.92
C ARG A 62 -4.69 22.20 16.25
N GLY A 63 -4.49 21.50 17.37
CA GLY A 63 -4.47 22.08 18.71
C GLY A 63 -3.40 23.16 18.85
N ASP A 64 -2.18 22.88 18.42
CA ASP A 64 -1.05 23.82 18.42
C ASP A 64 -1.38 25.10 17.62
N VAL A 65 -1.88 24.96 16.39
CA VAL A 65 -2.29 26.10 15.56
C VAL A 65 -3.38 26.95 16.23
N ARG A 66 -4.37 26.31 16.87
CA ARG A 66 -5.43 27.01 17.60
C ARG A 66 -4.88 27.76 18.81
N ALA A 67 -4.02 27.13 19.60
CA ALA A 67 -3.41 27.74 20.77
C ALA A 67 -2.53 28.95 20.39
N TYR A 68 -1.71 28.81 19.35
CA TYR A 68 -0.89 29.91 18.83
C TYR A 68 -1.76 31.07 18.35
N ASN A 69 -2.85 30.80 17.60
CA ASN A 69 -3.78 31.84 17.17
C ASN A 69 -4.47 32.53 18.36
N ALA A 70 -4.85 31.79 19.39
CA ALA A 70 -5.45 32.37 20.59
C ALA A 70 -4.47 33.31 21.31
N ALA A 71 -3.18 32.96 21.35
CA ALA A 71 -2.15 33.86 21.88
C ALA A 71 -2.04 35.16 21.07
N LEU A 72 -2.08 35.07 19.73
CA LEU A 72 -2.10 36.26 18.87
C LEU A 72 -3.33 37.14 19.13
N THR A 73 -4.52 36.53 19.26
CA THR A 73 -5.76 37.26 19.58
C THR A 73 -5.72 37.89 20.97
N ALA A 74 -4.99 37.28 21.92
CA ALA A 74 -4.75 37.84 23.25
C ALA A 74 -3.73 39.00 23.26
N GLY A 75 -3.21 39.40 22.10
CA GLY A 75 -2.33 40.56 21.95
C GLY A 75 -0.83 40.22 21.91
N TRP A 76 -0.45 38.95 21.95
CA TRP A 76 0.95 38.57 21.78
C TRP A 76 1.38 38.75 20.32
N SER A 77 2.53 39.38 20.10
CA SER A 77 3.14 39.39 18.77
C SER A 77 3.88 38.08 18.48
N ALA A 78 4.00 37.73 17.20
CA ALA A 78 4.77 36.56 16.78
C ALA A 78 6.26 36.64 17.21
N THR A 79 6.82 37.84 17.28
CA THR A 79 8.19 38.09 17.72
C THR A 79 8.37 37.82 19.21
N GLU A 80 7.40 38.23 20.04
CA GLU A 80 7.42 37.96 21.48
C GLU A 80 7.27 36.47 21.76
N LEU A 81 6.31 35.81 21.11
CA LEU A 81 6.15 34.35 21.21
C LEU A 81 7.44 33.61 20.84
N ARG A 82 8.11 34.03 19.76
CA ARG A 82 9.41 33.47 19.38
C ARG A 82 10.49 33.73 20.42
N LYS A 83 10.54 34.91 21.03
CA LYS A 83 11.53 35.27 22.06
C LYS A 83 11.38 34.42 23.31
N ILE A 84 10.16 34.03 23.67
CA ILE A 84 9.88 33.17 24.83
C ILE A 84 9.84 31.67 24.48
N GLY A 85 10.21 31.29 23.25
CA GLY A 85 10.38 29.88 22.86
C GLY A 85 9.16 29.21 22.24
N PHE A 86 8.11 29.96 21.87
CA PHE A 86 6.96 29.45 21.11
C PHE A 86 7.04 29.93 19.65
N PRO A 87 7.85 29.27 18.79
CA PRO A 87 7.91 29.62 17.38
C PRO A 87 6.58 29.29 16.67
N GLU A 88 6.42 29.79 15.45
CA GLU A 88 5.22 29.51 14.66
C GLU A 88 5.06 27.99 14.39
N PRO A 89 3.84 27.44 14.52
CA PRO A 89 3.52 26.04 14.26
C PRO A 89 4.01 25.55 12.88
N GLU A 90 4.61 24.37 12.83
CA GLU A 90 5.13 23.78 11.58
C GLU A 90 4.03 23.56 10.52
N LYS A 91 2.81 23.23 10.96
CA LYS A 91 1.65 23.10 10.06
C LYS A 91 1.32 24.41 9.34
N LYS A 92 1.43 25.56 10.01
CA LYS A 92 1.27 26.88 9.38
C LYS A 92 2.38 27.16 8.37
N LYS A 93 3.64 26.87 8.72
CA LYS A 93 4.78 27.03 7.81
C LYS A 93 4.64 26.17 6.56
N ARG A 94 4.22 24.91 6.70
CA ARG A 94 4.00 23.98 5.58
C ARG A 94 2.88 24.47 4.65
N ALA A 95 1.76 24.90 5.22
CA ALA A 95 0.64 25.45 4.44
C ALA A 95 1.03 26.74 3.68
N ALA A 96 1.79 27.63 4.30
CA ALA A 96 2.30 28.85 3.66
C ALA A 96 3.23 28.53 2.48
N ARG A 97 4.14 27.54 2.64
CA ARG A 97 5.02 27.07 1.56
C ARG A 97 4.24 26.43 0.40
N ALA A 98 3.19 25.65 0.69
CA ALA A 98 2.34 25.04 -0.34
C ALA A 98 1.61 26.11 -1.18
N ARG A 99 1.00 27.10 -0.52
CA ARG A 99 0.31 28.21 -1.19
C ARG A 99 1.23 29.03 -2.12
N ARG A 100 2.49 29.23 -1.72
CA ARG A 100 3.49 29.92 -2.55
C ARG A 100 3.88 29.15 -3.82
N ARG A 101 3.83 27.82 -3.82
CA ARG A 101 4.16 27.00 -5.00
C ARG A 101 3.04 26.97 -6.03
N THR A 102 1.78 27.02 -5.59
CA THR A 102 0.61 27.05 -6.49
C THR A 102 0.47 28.38 -7.22
N THR A 103 0.90 29.50 -6.62
CA THR A 103 0.85 30.81 -7.27
C THR A 103 1.89 30.96 -8.38
N THR A 104 3.05 30.30 -8.30
CA THR A 104 4.10 30.38 -9.34
C THR A 104 3.82 29.51 -10.56
N ALA A 105 2.97 28.48 -10.44
CA ALA A 105 2.67 27.54 -11.54
C ALA A 105 1.56 28.04 -12.49
N THR A 106 0.86 29.12 -12.15
CA THR A 106 -0.26 29.63 -12.96
C THR A 106 0.18 30.70 -13.98
N GLU A 107 1.40 31.23 -13.88
CA GLU A 107 1.86 32.34 -14.75
C GLU A 107 2.67 31.90 -15.98
N THR A 108 2.94 30.60 -16.20
CA THR A 108 3.89 30.14 -17.26
C THR A 108 3.29 29.15 -18.29
N ASN A 109 1.97 29.10 -18.47
CA ASN A 109 1.35 28.19 -19.46
C ASN A 109 0.54 28.92 -20.55
N GLY A 110 1.07 30.03 -21.03
CA GLY A 110 0.61 30.68 -22.26
C GLY A 110 1.72 30.71 -23.30
N THR A 111 1.52 30.01 -24.41
CA THR A 111 2.32 30.03 -25.66
C THR A 111 3.41 28.97 -25.77
N THR A 112 3.09 27.87 -26.45
CA THR A 112 3.73 27.48 -27.73
C THR A 112 3.01 26.25 -28.28
N SER A 113 2.17 26.45 -29.29
CA SER A 113 1.75 25.39 -30.19
C SER A 113 2.86 25.14 -31.19
N GLN A 114 3.38 23.91 -31.26
CA GLN A 114 4.05 23.37 -32.44
C GLN A 114 3.71 21.89 -32.63
N PRO A 115 3.71 21.41 -33.89
CA PRO A 115 2.91 20.27 -34.34
C PRO A 115 3.60 18.93 -34.07
N ALA A 116 2.78 17.90 -33.80
CA ALA A 116 3.24 16.53 -33.69
C ALA A 116 3.49 15.94 -35.08
N THR A 117 4.74 15.63 -35.38
CA THR A 117 5.16 14.71 -36.43
C THR A 117 4.70 13.30 -36.07
N GLU A 118 4.00 12.68 -37.02
CA GLU A 118 3.52 11.31 -36.98
C GLU A 118 4.69 10.33 -36.85
N ASN A 119 4.76 9.62 -35.72
CA ASN A 119 5.66 8.49 -35.56
C ASN A 119 4.84 7.20 -35.72
N SER A 120 4.95 6.64 -36.92
CA SER A 120 4.63 5.25 -37.25
C SER A 120 5.29 4.31 -36.24
N THR A 121 4.57 3.35 -35.66
CA THR A 121 4.96 1.92 -35.51
C THR A 121 3.87 1.10 -34.79
N HIS A 122 3.54 -0.05 -35.37
CA HIS A 122 2.91 -1.27 -34.81
C HIS A 122 1.43 -1.26 -34.38
N ILE A 123 0.56 -1.62 -35.33
CA ILE A 123 -0.65 -2.40 -35.06
C ILE A 123 -0.37 -3.85 -35.47
N THR A 124 -0.42 -4.74 -34.47
CA THR A 124 -0.50 -6.19 -34.63
C THR A 124 -1.98 -6.58 -34.68
N GLY A 125 -2.42 -7.24 -35.75
CA GLY A 125 -3.78 -7.80 -35.81
C GLY A 125 -4.06 -8.61 -37.07
N GLY A 126 -4.35 -9.91 -36.88
CA GLY A 126 -5.04 -10.80 -37.83
C GLY A 126 -4.18 -11.28 -39.02
N THR A 127 -4.34 -12.47 -39.60
CA THR A 127 -5.36 -13.52 -39.53
C THR A 127 -4.74 -14.76 -40.20
N ASP A 128 -5.31 -15.93 -39.89
CA ASP A 128 -5.11 -17.28 -40.46
C ASP A 128 -4.44 -17.41 -41.83
N HIS A 129 -3.54 -18.41 -41.95
CA HIS A 129 -3.53 -19.35 -43.08
C HIS A 129 -2.61 -20.55 -42.78
N GLU A 130 -3.20 -21.74 -42.65
CA GLU A 130 -2.50 -22.99 -43.00
C GLU A 130 -2.16 -22.97 -44.50
N PRO A 131 -1.06 -23.64 -44.90
CA PRO A 131 -1.28 -24.88 -45.65
C PRO A 131 -0.30 -26.02 -45.32
N VAL A 132 -0.86 -27.23 -45.37
CA VAL A 132 -0.21 -28.53 -45.63
C VAL A 132 0.78 -28.45 -46.78
N THR A 133 1.97 -29.05 -46.61
CA THR A 133 2.67 -29.80 -47.68
C THR A 133 3.64 -30.84 -47.10
N SER A 134 3.42 -32.09 -47.53
CA SER A 134 4.29 -33.27 -47.75
C SER A 134 5.42 -33.63 -46.78
#